data_AF-A0A134BX46-F1
#
_entry.id   AF-A0A134BX46-F1
#
_cell.length_a   1.000
_cell.length_b   1.000
_cell.length_c   1.000
_cell.angle_alpha   90.00
_cell.angle_beta   90.00
_cell.angle_gamma   90.00
#
_symmetry.space_group_name_H-M   'P 1'
#
loop_
_entity.id
_entity.type
_entity.pdbx_description
1 polymer ?
#
loop_
_entity_poly.entity_id
_entity_poly.type
_entity_poly.pdbx_seq_one_letter_code
_entity_poly.pdbx_strand_id
1 'polypeptide(L)'
;MDKDAYKEFNGGVTAENVEQWKKQHGKVFCIEVEDGDDLHKGYFRRPSIDIMAAVTKLSKTDEVKSGKTLFDGCWLGGSEPLRQDSVLFLTCLQQLNVLLTSATGRVKNL
;
A
#
# COMPACT_ATOMS: atom_id res chain seq x y z
N MET A 1 -2.58 -14.40 27.01
CA MET A 1 -1.57 -14.46 25.95
C MET A 1 -1.15 -13.03 25.73
N ASP A 2 -0.15 -12.61 26.51
CA ASP A 2 0.48 -11.30 26.33
C ASP A 2 1.03 -11.27 24.91
N LYS A 3 0.65 -10.25 24.14
CA LYS A 3 1.21 -10.02 22.82
C LYS A 3 2.64 -9.53 23.05
N ASP A 4 3.59 -10.45 23.19
CA ASP A 4 5.01 -10.15 23.11
C ASP A 4 5.24 -9.24 21.89
N ALA A 5 5.92 -8.11 22.13
CA ALA A 5 5.98 -7.00 21.20
C ALA A 5 6.61 -7.43 19.87
N TYR A 6 5.86 -7.30 18.76
CA TYR A 6 6.40 -7.52 17.43
C TYR A 6 7.68 -6.73 17.21
N LYS A 7 8.63 -7.32 16.48
CA LYS A 7 9.77 -6.58 15.95
C LYS A 7 9.28 -5.73 14.77
N GLU A 8 9.21 -4.42 14.98
CA GLU A 8 8.71 -3.49 13.97
C GLU A 8 9.78 -3.13 12.91
N PHE A 9 9.41 -3.25 11.64
CA PHE A 9 10.18 -2.79 10.50
C PHE A 9 9.37 -1.76 9.73
N ASN A 10 9.76 -0.49 9.81
CA ASN A 10 9.12 0.60 9.09
C ASN A 10 10.02 1.22 8.01
N GLY A 11 11.20 0.62 7.76
CA GLY A 11 12.18 1.12 6.79
C GLY A 11 12.82 2.45 7.18
N GLY A 12 12.82 2.82 8.47
CA GLY A 12 13.39 4.09 8.94
C GLY A 12 12.53 5.32 8.61
N VAL A 13 11.26 5.11 8.23
CA VAL A 13 10.33 6.20 7.94
C VAL A 13 10.02 7.00 9.21
N THR A 14 10.27 8.29 9.14
CA THR A 14 10.02 9.23 10.25
C THR A 14 8.68 9.94 10.11
N ALA A 15 8.22 10.59 11.19
CA ALA A 15 7.05 11.45 11.15
C ALA A 15 7.20 12.58 10.12
N GLU A 16 8.40 13.17 10.00
CA GLU A 16 8.70 14.22 9.02
C GLU A 16 8.54 13.73 7.58
N ASN A 17 8.98 12.49 7.28
CA ASN A 17 8.74 11.90 5.95
C ASN A 17 7.25 11.80 5.65
N VAL A 18 6.46 11.31 6.60
CA VAL A 18 5.00 11.18 6.45
C VAL A 18 4.34 12.55 6.27
N GLU A 19 4.76 13.57 7.00
CA GLU A 19 4.25 14.94 6.83
C GLU A 19 4.58 15.52 5.44
N GLN A 20 5.80 15.30 4.96
CA GLN A 20 6.21 15.73 3.61
C GLN A 20 5.37 15.04 2.53
N TRP A 21 5.15 13.73 2.63
CA TRP A 21 4.30 13.00 1.70
C TRP A 21 2.84 13.44 1.77
N LYS A 22 2.33 13.76 2.97
CA LYS A 22 0.98 14.32 3.10
C LYS A 22 0.82 15.65 2.38
N LYS A 23 1.84 16.52 2.46
CA LYS A 23 1.87 17.79 1.72
C LYS A 23 1.91 17.57 0.20
N GLN A 24 2.63 16.55 -0.27
CA GLN A 24 2.81 16.28 -1.71
C GLN A 24 1.65 15.49 -2.35
N HIS A 25 1.09 14.53 -1.62
CA HIS A 25 0.15 13.54 -2.18
C HIS A 25 -1.21 13.53 -1.47
N GLY A 26 -1.40 14.34 -0.44
CA GLY A 26 -2.62 14.40 0.36
C GLY A 26 -2.66 13.31 1.41
N LYS A 27 -3.55 12.32 1.25
CA LYS A 27 -3.69 11.24 2.26
C LYS A 27 -2.59 10.20 2.07
N VAL A 28 -1.93 9.87 3.18
CA VAL A 28 -0.95 8.78 3.28
C VAL A 28 -1.52 7.68 4.17
N PHE A 29 -1.34 6.44 3.76
CA PHE A 29 -1.86 5.25 4.42
C PHE A 29 -0.70 4.36 4.84
N CYS A 30 -0.78 3.80 6.05
CA CYS A 30 0.15 2.78 6.53
C CYS A 30 -0.56 1.43 6.43
N ILE A 31 0.07 0.46 5.78
CA ILE A 31 -0.35 -0.95 5.77
C ILE A 31 0.64 -1.69 6.66
N GLU A 32 0.10 -2.46 7.60
CA GLU A 32 0.86 -3.28 8.54
C GLU A 32 0.65 -4.76 8.16
N VAL A 33 1.74 -5.51 8.06
CA VAL A 33 1.75 -6.94 7.72
C VAL A 33 2.51 -7.68 8.82
N GLU A 34 1.81 -8.57 9.51
CA GLU A 34 2.38 -9.45 10.53
C GLU A 34 2.89 -10.73 9.86
N ASP A 35 4.13 -11.13 10.17
CA ASP A 35 4.73 -12.39 9.74
C ASP A 35 5.55 -13.00 10.89
N GLY A 36 4.98 -14.00 11.55
CA GLY A 36 5.53 -14.55 12.80
C GLY A 36 5.62 -13.48 13.88
N ASP A 37 6.84 -13.21 14.35
CA ASP A 37 7.14 -12.20 15.38
C ASP A 37 7.52 -10.83 14.79
N ASP A 38 7.50 -10.68 13.46
CA ASP A 38 7.86 -9.45 12.75
C ASP A 38 6.61 -8.67 12.30
N LEU A 39 6.66 -7.34 12.42
CA LEU A 39 5.62 -6.41 11.94
C LEU A 39 6.22 -5.48 10.87
N HIS A 40 5.87 -5.71 9.62
CA HIS A 40 6.33 -4.90 8.50
C HIS A 40 5.33 -3.79 8.17
N LYS A 41 5.82 -2.55 8.03
CA LYS A 41 5.02 -1.38 7.67
C LYS A 41 5.37 -0.84 6.29
N GLY A 42 4.35 -0.60 5.48
CA GLY A 42 4.46 0.04 4.16
C GLY A 42 3.61 1.30 4.10
N TYR A 43 4.15 2.36 3.51
CA TYR A 43 3.47 3.66 3.39
C TYR A 43 3.10 3.93 1.95
N PHE A 44 1.83 4.30 1.73
CA PHE A 44 1.24 4.40 0.41
C PHE A 44 0.45 5.70 0.24
N ARG A 45 0.45 6.23 -0.98
CA ARG A 45 -0.53 7.21 -1.47
C ARG A 45 -1.65 6.49 -2.23
N ARG A 46 -2.74 7.21 -2.52
CA ARG A 46 -3.71 6.75 -3.52
C ARG A 46 -3.09 6.76 -4.93
N PRO A 47 -3.46 5.82 -5.82
CA PRO A 47 -2.99 5.86 -7.20
C PRO A 47 -3.51 7.12 -7.91
N SER A 48 -2.73 7.61 -8.86
CA SER A 48 -3.21 8.61 -9.82
C SER A 48 -3.99 7.92 -10.93
N ILE A 49 -4.70 8.71 -11.74
CA ILE A 49 -5.42 8.20 -12.92
C ILE A 49 -4.49 7.46 -13.88
N ASP A 50 -3.25 7.93 -14.06
CA ASP A 50 -2.26 7.27 -14.93
C ASP A 50 -1.86 5.89 -14.43
N ILE A 51 -1.66 5.73 -13.11
CA ILE A 51 -1.39 4.42 -12.50
C ILE A 51 -2.60 3.50 -12.68
N MET A 52 -3.82 3.99 -12.44
CA MET A 52 -5.04 3.20 -12.63
C MET A 52 -5.23 2.75 -14.09
N ALA A 53 -4.89 3.61 -15.05
CA ALA A 53 -4.94 3.28 -16.47
C ALA A 53 -3.92 2.19 -16.83
N ALA A 54 -2.69 2.30 -16.33
CA ALA A 54 -1.65 1.29 -16.54
C ALA A 54 -2.03 -0.07 -15.94
N VAL A 55 -2.54 -0.08 -14.70
CA VAL A 55 -3.02 -1.30 -14.02
C VAL A 55 -4.14 -1.95 -14.81
N THR A 56 -5.14 -1.18 -15.26
CA THR A 56 -6.28 -1.68 -16.03
C THR A 56 -5.87 -2.27 -17.38
N LYS A 57 -4.82 -1.73 -18.01
CA LYS A 57 -4.28 -2.27 -19.26
C LYS A 57 -3.59 -3.61 -19.04
N LEU A 58 -2.80 -3.72 -17.96
CA LEU A 58 -1.99 -4.91 -17.67
C LEU A 58 -2.81 -6.06 -17.08
N SER A 59 -3.85 -5.77 -16.29
CA SER A 59 -4.65 -6.81 -15.61
C SER A 59 -5.32 -7.80 -16.56
N LYS A 60 -5.50 -7.41 -17.83
CA LYS A 60 -6.06 -8.29 -18.89
C LYS A 60 -5.08 -9.36 -19.37
N THR A 61 -3.78 -9.16 -19.15
CA THR A 61 -2.72 -10.01 -19.71
C THR A 61 -1.80 -10.60 -18.65
N ASP A 62 -1.59 -9.89 -17.54
CA ASP A 62 -0.63 -10.27 -16.50
C ASP A 62 -1.04 -9.63 -15.17
N GLU A 63 -1.76 -10.41 -14.35
CA GLU A 63 -2.28 -9.93 -13.07
C GLU A 63 -1.15 -9.59 -12.09
N VAL A 64 -0.08 -10.38 -12.05
CA VAL A 64 1.06 -10.17 -11.14
C VAL A 64 1.78 -8.86 -11.49
N LYS A 65 2.06 -8.61 -12.78
CA LYS A 65 2.64 -7.33 -13.20
C LYS A 65 1.70 -6.15 -12.97
N SER A 66 0.39 -6.34 -13.12
CA SER A 66 -0.58 -5.29 -12.80
C SER A 66 -0.57 -4.93 -11.31
N GLY A 67 -0.51 -5.92 -10.44
CA GLY A 67 -0.39 -5.75 -8.99
C GLY A 67 0.90 -5.02 -8.62
N LYS A 68 2.03 -5.41 -9.23
CA LYS A 68 3.32 -4.73 -9.03
C LYS A 68 3.30 -3.28 -9.51
N THR A 69 2.66 -3.01 -10.64
CA THR A 69 2.49 -1.64 -11.16
C THR A 69 1.69 -0.76 -10.20
N LEU A 70 0.61 -1.31 -9.63
CA LEU A 70 -0.17 -0.61 -8.61
C LEU A 70 0.66 -0.35 -7.36
N PHE A 71 1.33 -1.38 -6.85
CA PHE A 71 2.15 -1.29 -5.66
C PHE A 71 3.24 -0.24 -5.81
N ASP A 72 4.09 -0.37 -6.84
CA ASP A 72 5.22 0.54 -7.09
C ASP A 72 4.71 1.97 -7.36
N GLY A 73 3.57 2.12 -8.04
CA GLY A 73 2.96 3.42 -8.29
C GLY A 73 2.45 4.13 -7.03
N CYS A 74 2.07 3.38 -6.01
CA CYS A 74 1.52 3.92 -4.75
C CYS A 74 2.53 3.99 -3.60
N TRP A 75 3.66 3.27 -3.70
CA TRP A 75 4.67 3.16 -2.66
C TRP A 75 5.39 4.49 -2.38
N LEU A 76 5.54 4.82 -1.09
CA LEU A 76 6.27 5.99 -0.61
C LEU A 76 7.53 5.61 0.19
N GLY A 77 7.48 4.47 0.89
CA GLY A 77 8.56 3.97 1.73
C GLY A 77 8.04 2.89 2.68
N GLY A 78 8.94 2.26 3.43
CA GLY A 78 8.58 1.21 4.39
C GLY A 78 9.58 0.06 4.42
N SER A 79 9.17 -1.02 5.05
CA SER A 79 9.92 -2.27 5.14
C SER A 79 10.19 -2.86 3.75
N GLU A 80 11.46 -3.00 3.38
CA GLU A 80 11.88 -3.55 2.10
C GLU A 80 11.40 -4.99 1.84
N PRO A 81 11.30 -5.90 2.84
CA PRO A 81 10.66 -7.20 2.69
C PRO A 81 9.27 -7.19 2.04
N LEU A 82 8.47 -6.14 2.23
CA LEU A 82 7.15 -6.01 1.58
C LEU A 82 7.23 -5.96 0.05
N ARG A 83 8.41 -5.70 -0.52
CA ARG A 83 8.66 -5.61 -1.97
C ARG A 83 9.43 -6.81 -2.52
N GLN A 84 10.12 -7.53 -1.65
CA GLN A 84 11.08 -8.57 -2.04
C GLN A 84 10.56 -9.97 -1.75
N ASP A 85 9.82 -10.14 -0.66
CA ASP A 85 9.16 -11.41 -0.35
C ASP A 85 7.80 -11.50 -1.04
N SER A 86 7.53 -12.65 -1.65
CA SER A 86 6.31 -12.85 -2.44
C SER A 86 5.04 -12.91 -1.59
N VAL A 87 5.11 -13.49 -0.39
CA VAL A 87 3.95 -13.63 0.51
C VAL A 87 3.64 -12.29 1.15
N LEU A 88 4.66 -11.59 1.64
CA LEU A 88 4.50 -10.24 2.20
C LEU A 88 3.99 -9.25 1.14
N PHE A 89 4.52 -9.32 -0.09
CA PHE A 89 4.05 -8.50 -1.20
C PHE A 89 2.58 -8.75 -1.52
N LEU A 90 2.16 -10.01 -1.68
CA LEU A 90 0.76 -10.34 -2.00
C LEU A 90 -0.19 -9.93 -0.87
N THR A 91 0.22 -10.12 0.38
CA THR A 91 -0.57 -9.71 1.57
C THR A 91 -0.74 -8.19 1.63
N CYS A 92 0.35 -7.44 1.41
CA CYS A 92 0.30 -5.98 1.35
C CYS A 92 -0.51 -5.47 0.15
N LEU A 93 -0.37 -6.10 -1.02
CA LEU A 93 -1.13 -5.77 -2.22
C LEU A 93 -2.64 -5.97 -2.01
N GLN A 94 -3.05 -7.01 -1.29
CA GLN A 94 -4.46 -7.23 -0.93
C GLN A 94 -5.02 -6.05 -0.12
N GLN A 95 -4.30 -5.58 0.89
CA GLN A 95 -4.71 -4.41 1.69
C GLN A 95 -4.72 -3.12 0.85
N LEU A 96 -3.76 -2.96 -0.06
CA LEU A 96 -3.75 -1.85 -1.00
C LEU A 96 -4.98 -1.87 -1.91
N ASN A 97 -5.46 -3.04 -2.34
CA ASN A 97 -6.70 -3.14 -3.11
C ASN A 97 -7.95 -2.72 -2.31
N VAL A 98 -8.00 -2.99 -1.00
CA VAL A 98 -9.07 -2.50 -0.11
C VAL A 98 -9.08 -0.96 -0.05
N LEU A 99 -7.90 -0.33 -0.06
CA LEU A 99 -7.79 1.13 -0.12
C LEU A 99 -8.46 1.73 -1.37
N LEU A 100 -8.36 1.04 -2.51
CA LEU A 100 -8.91 1.53 -3.78
C LEU A 100 -10.42 1.56 -3.80
N THR A 101 -11.05 0.58 -3.15
CA THR A 101 -12.51 0.44 -3.10
C THR A 101 -13.13 1.18 -1.92
N SER A 102 -12.34 1.92 -1.14
CA SER A 102 -12.77 2.57 0.10
C SER A 102 -13.66 3.81 -0.10
N ALA A 103 -13.87 4.26 -1.35
CA ALA A 103 -14.68 5.45 -1.64
C ALA A 103 -16.11 5.05 -2.03
N THR A 104 -17.11 5.74 -1.49
CA THR A 104 -18.54 5.51 -1.80
C THR A 104 -19.13 6.70 -2.56
N GLY A 105 -19.82 6.43 -3.67
CA GLY A 105 -20.61 7.41 -4.41
C GLY A 105 -22.12 7.21 -4.17
N ARG A 106 -22.90 8.28 -4.22
CA ARG A 106 -24.38 8.24 -4.19
C ARG A 106 -24.94 9.17 -5.26
N VAL A 107 -25.92 8.70 -6.01
CA VAL A 107 -26.70 9.54 -6.96
C VAL A 107 -27.95 10.02 -6.25
N LYS A 108 -28.28 11.31 -6.37
CA LYS A 108 -29.53 11.89 -5.90
C LYS A 108 -30.24 12.55 -7.07
N ASN A 109 -31.53 12.33 -7.19
CA ASN A 109 -32.40 13.18 -8.00
C ASN A 109 -32.69 14.44 -7.16
N LEU A 110 -32.51 15.63 -7.73
CA LEU A 110 -32.75 16.92 -7.05
C LEU A 110 -34.17 17.40 -7.29
#